data_AF-A0A849ZP66-F1
#
_entry.id   AF-A0A849ZP66-F1
#
_cell.length_a   1.000
_cell.length_b   1.000
_cell.length_c   1.000
_cell.angle_alpha   90.00
_cell.angle_beta   90.00
_cell.angle_gamma   90.00
#
_symmetry.space_group_name_H-M   'P 1'
#
loop_
_entity.id
_entity.type
_entity.pdbx_description
1 polymer ?
#
loop_
_entity_poly.entity_id
_entity_poly.type
_entity_poly.pdbx_seq_one_letter_code
_entity_poly.pdbx_strand_id
1 'polypeptide(L)'
;IIGAGCYAGPAGAVCATGWGEHIMAEQLSRRVYEWIVAGATPQEAVERGVALYPGEITVGLIAISRAGTGAASNSNMAWAAMEGGRASGPVDLD
;
A
#
# COMPACT_ATOMS: atom_id res chain seq x y z
N ILE A 1 9.48 12.38 -4.65
CA ILE A 1 9.01 12.18 -6.05
C ILE A 1 7.51 11.91 -6.00
N ILE A 2 6.69 12.67 -6.75
CA ILE A 2 5.23 12.46 -6.81
C ILE A 2 4.96 11.05 -7.35
N GLY A 3 4.07 10.29 -6.69
CA GLY A 3 3.73 8.92 -7.10
C GLY A 3 4.69 7.83 -6.63
N ALA A 4 5.83 8.17 -6.04
CA ALA A 4 6.71 7.21 -5.39
C ALA A 4 6.22 6.88 -3.97
N GLY A 5 6.29 7.86 -3.06
CA GLY A 5 5.90 7.69 -1.66
C GLY A 5 4.39 7.71 -1.47
N CYS A 6 3.68 8.65 -2.09
CA CYS A 6 2.22 8.68 -2.05
C CYS A 6 1.64 9.09 -3.41
N TYR A 7 0.43 8.59 -3.70
CA TYR A 7 -0.36 8.95 -4.86
C TYR A 7 -1.85 8.98 -4.48
N ALA A 8 -2.59 9.97 -4.97
CA ALA A 8 -4.03 10.06 -4.75
C ALA A 8 -4.75 10.54 -6.01
N GLY A 9 -5.94 10.00 -6.25
CA GLY A 9 -6.81 10.36 -7.36
C GLY A 9 -8.25 9.92 -7.11
N PRO A 10 -9.16 10.11 -8.10
CA PRO A 10 -10.59 9.86 -7.91
C PRO A 10 -10.97 8.42 -7.50
N ALA A 11 -10.10 7.44 -7.75
CA ALA A 11 -10.31 6.04 -7.37
C ALA A 11 -9.87 5.73 -5.94
N GLY A 12 -9.03 6.55 -5.31
CA GLY A 12 -8.44 6.25 -4.01
C GLY A 12 -7.11 6.95 -3.73
N ALA A 13 -6.41 6.47 -2.72
CA ALA A 13 -5.07 6.93 -2.38
C ALA A 13 -4.20 5.77 -1.89
N VAL A 14 -2.89 5.86 -2.14
CA VAL A 14 -1.88 4.88 -1.76
C VAL A 14 -0.69 5.62 -1.16
N CYS A 15 -0.13 5.09 -0.07
CA CYS A 15 1.14 5.52 0.50
C CYS A 15 2.05 4.33 0.79
N ALA A 16 3.35 4.52 0.57
CA ALA A 16 4.41 3.57 0.72
C ALA A 16 5.42 4.03 1.78
N THR A 17 5.99 3.06 2.49
CA THR A 17 7.12 3.21 3.42
C THR A 17 8.16 2.12 3.15
N GLY A 18 9.39 2.30 3.64
CA GLY A 18 10.49 1.36 3.43
C GLY A 18 11.70 2.01 2.76
N TRP A 19 12.44 1.26 1.96
CA TRP A 19 13.67 1.73 1.32
C TRP A 19 13.36 2.70 0.17
N GLY A 20 13.52 3.99 0.45
CA GLY A 20 13.06 5.08 -0.42
C GLY A 20 13.62 5.03 -1.84
N GLU A 21 14.88 4.63 -2.00
CA GLU A 21 15.57 4.51 -3.29
C GLU A 21 14.85 3.50 -4.22
N HIS A 22 14.38 2.39 -3.66
CA HIS A 22 13.66 1.34 -4.40
C HIS A 22 12.19 1.70 -4.66
N ILE A 23 11.56 2.44 -3.74
CA ILE A 23 10.19 2.97 -3.91
C ILE A 23 10.16 4.04 -5.00
N MET A 24 11.20 4.87 -5.09
CA MET A 24 11.33 5.96 -6.06
C MET A 24 11.52 5.46 -7.49
N ALA A 25 12.31 4.40 -7.70
CA ALA A 25 12.61 3.87 -9.02
C ALA A 25 11.34 3.43 -9.79
N GLU A 26 10.35 2.88 -9.08
CA GLU A 26 9.19 2.22 -9.69
C GLU A 26 7.91 3.06 -9.68
N GLN A 27 7.94 4.29 -9.15
CA GLN A 27 6.71 5.06 -8.83
C GLN A 27 5.67 4.17 -8.12
N LEU A 28 6.10 3.45 -7.08
CA LEU A 28 5.36 2.34 -6.49
C LEU A 28 3.90 2.70 -6.15
N SER A 29 3.68 3.80 -5.42
CA SER A 29 2.33 4.22 -5.03
C SER A 29 1.42 4.52 -6.23
N ARG A 30 1.98 5.07 -7.33
CA ARG A 30 1.23 5.26 -8.57
C ARG A 30 0.89 3.92 -9.23
N ARG A 31 1.84 2.99 -9.33
CA ARG A 31 1.59 1.66 -9.92
C ARG A 31 0.49 0.90 -9.18
N VAL A 32 0.51 0.93 -7.84
CA VAL A 32 -0.53 0.32 -7.00
C VAL A 32 -1.88 1.00 -7.21
N TYR A 33 -1.91 2.34 -7.30
CA TYR A 33 -3.13 3.09 -7.61
C TYR A 33 -3.75 2.69 -8.95
N GLU A 34 -2.94 2.47 -10.00
CA GLU A 34 -3.46 2.03 -11.31
C GLU A 34 -4.15 0.65 -11.25
N TRP A 35 -3.77 -0.23 -10.33
CA TRP A 35 -4.50 -1.49 -10.12
C TRP A 35 -5.86 -1.29 -9.46
N ILE A 36 -5.96 -0.31 -8.55
CA ILE A 36 -7.25 0.10 -7.98
C ILE A 36 -8.15 0.70 -9.08
N VAL A 37 -7.59 1.52 -9.98
CA VAL A 37 -8.31 2.02 -11.17
C VAL A 37 -8.80 0.86 -12.05
N ALA A 38 -7.99 -0.19 -12.19
CA ALA A 38 -8.33 -1.40 -12.94
C ALA A 38 -9.31 -2.35 -12.21
N GLY A 39 -9.76 -2.01 -11.00
CA GLY A 39 -10.80 -2.74 -10.27
C GLY A 39 -10.31 -3.66 -9.15
N ALA A 40 -9.00 -3.68 -8.85
CA ALA A 40 -8.51 -4.39 -7.67
C ALA A 40 -9.01 -3.73 -6.38
N THR A 41 -9.32 -4.53 -5.36
CA THR A 41 -9.54 -4.00 -4.01
C THR A 41 -8.23 -3.39 -3.48
N PRO A 42 -8.30 -2.44 -2.52
CA PRO A 42 -7.10 -1.89 -1.90
C PRO A 42 -6.18 -2.96 -1.32
N GLN A 43 -6.72 -4.00 -0.69
CA GLN A 43 -5.94 -5.09 -0.10
C GLN A 43 -5.17 -5.89 -1.17
N GLU A 44 -5.85 -6.34 -2.22
CA GLU A 44 -5.20 -7.07 -3.33
C GLU A 44 -4.11 -6.20 -4.00
N ALA A 45 -4.36 -4.90 -4.16
CA ALA A 45 -3.42 -3.99 -4.79
C ALA A 45 -2.15 -3.79 -3.94
N VAL A 46 -2.26 -3.63 -2.62
CA VAL A 46 -1.09 -3.45 -1.74
C VAL A 46 -0.30 -4.74 -1.56
N GLU A 47 -0.96 -5.90 -1.47
CA GLU A 47 -0.30 -7.21 -1.42
C GLU A 47 0.53 -7.46 -2.67
N ARG A 48 -0.07 -7.18 -3.84
CA ARG A 48 0.66 -7.25 -5.12
C ARG A 48 1.84 -6.27 -5.16
N GLY A 49 1.70 -5.09 -4.57
CA GLY A 49 2.76 -4.08 -4.52
C GLY A 49 3.94 -4.51 -3.66
N VAL A 50 3.67 -5.08 -2.49
CA VAL A 50 4.70 -5.64 -1.59
C VAL A 50 5.41 -6.83 -2.25
N ALA A 51 4.66 -7.71 -2.93
CA ALA A 51 5.19 -8.89 -3.59
C ALA A 51 6.14 -8.59 -4.79
N LEU A 52 6.25 -7.33 -5.23
CA LEU A 52 7.24 -6.93 -6.24
C LEU A 52 8.67 -6.96 -5.70
N TYR A 53 8.85 -6.92 -4.38
CA TYR A 53 10.14 -6.77 -3.75
C TYR A 53 10.55 -8.07 -3.03
N PRO A 54 11.82 -8.49 -3.17
CA PRO A 54 12.34 -9.61 -2.40
C PRO A 54 12.39 -9.22 -0.90
N GLY A 55 12.42 -10.21 -0.02
CA GLY A 55 12.29 -10.01 1.43
C GLY A 55 13.39 -9.13 2.06
N GLU A 56 14.53 -9.00 1.40
CA GLU A 56 15.64 -8.14 1.81
C GLU A 56 15.36 -6.64 1.59
N ILE A 57 14.43 -6.29 0.68
CA ILE A 57 14.05 -4.90 0.41
C ILE A 57 12.74 -4.62 1.14
N THR A 58 12.84 -3.94 2.28
CA THR A 58 11.69 -3.59 3.11
C THR A 58 10.75 -2.62 2.39
N VAL A 59 9.48 -3.00 2.27
CA VAL A 59 8.39 -2.22 1.70
C VAL A 59 7.10 -2.46 2.48
N GLY A 60 6.44 -1.38 2.85
CA GLY A 60 5.09 -1.36 3.41
C GLY A 60 4.18 -0.43 2.62
N LEU A 61 2.92 -0.80 2.48
CA LEU A 61 1.92 -0.08 1.70
C LEU A 61 0.60 -0.01 2.46
N ILE A 62 -0.04 1.16 2.38
CA ILE A 62 -1.43 1.36 2.78
C ILE A 62 -2.20 1.97 1.61
N ALA A 63 -3.46 1.56 1.46
CA ALA A 63 -4.34 2.07 0.42
C ALA A 63 -5.79 2.23 0.90
N ILE A 64 -6.49 3.20 0.32
CA ILE A 64 -7.92 3.42 0.52
C ILE A 64 -8.63 3.62 -0.82
N SER A 65 -9.87 3.17 -0.93
CA SER A 65 -10.76 3.41 -2.07
C SER A 65 -12.22 3.36 -1.63
N ARG A 66 -13.16 3.51 -2.57
CA ARG A 66 -14.59 3.24 -2.30
C ARG A 66 -14.89 1.78 -1.96
N ALA A 67 -14.02 0.86 -2.33
CA ALA A 67 -14.12 -0.57 -2.01
C ALA A 67 -13.48 -0.94 -0.66
N GLY A 68 -12.95 0.05 0.07
CA GLY A 68 -12.51 -0.10 1.45
C GLY A 68 -11.06 0.31 1.69
N THR A 69 -10.37 -0.36 2.61
CA THR A 69 -8.98 -0.10 2.99
C THR A 69 -8.10 -1.33 2.81
N GLY A 70 -6.79 -1.15 2.63
CA GLY A 70 -5.83 -2.24 2.58
C GLY A 70 -4.49 -1.85 3.18
N ALA A 71 -3.81 -2.82 3.78
CA ALA A 71 -2.46 -2.67 4.31
C ALA A 71 -1.66 -3.97 4.11
N ALA A 72 -0.40 -3.83 3.68
CA ALA A 72 0.52 -4.95 3.55
C ALA A 72 1.96 -4.48 3.79
N SER A 73 2.81 -5.38 4.29
CA SER A 73 4.24 -5.13 4.47
C SER A 73 5.01 -6.46 4.43
N ASN A 74 6.23 -6.46 3.89
CA ASN A 74 7.13 -7.62 3.98
C ASN A 74 8.05 -7.56 5.22
N SER A 75 7.88 -6.55 6.06
CA SER A 75 8.51 -6.41 7.37
C SER A 75 7.49 -5.98 8.42
N ASN A 76 7.90 -5.88 9.68
CA ASN A 76 7.08 -5.22 10.69
C ASN A 76 6.77 -3.77 10.26
N MET A 77 5.50 -3.38 10.31
CA MET A 77 5.01 -2.04 9.97
C MET A 77 3.84 -1.72 10.90
N ALA A 78 3.97 -0.67 11.71
CA ALA A 78 2.85 -0.16 12.49
C ALA A 78 1.83 0.51 11.56
N TRP A 79 0.56 0.10 11.65
CA TRP A 79 -0.53 0.72 10.91
C TRP A 79 -1.87 0.59 11.65
N ALA A 80 -2.83 1.40 11.26
CA ALA A 80 -4.22 1.27 11.69
C ALA A 80 -5.12 1.77 10.56
N ALA A 81 -6.31 1.18 10.43
CA ALA A 81 -7.36 1.67 9.56
C ALA A 81 -8.68 1.78 10.34
N MET A 82 -9.52 2.73 9.94
CA MET A 82 -10.87 2.87 10.47
C MET A 82 -11.86 2.96 9.32
N GLU A 83 -12.85 2.06 9.33
CA GLU A 83 -13.92 2.01 8.33
C GLU A 83 -15.26 1.84 9.02
N GLY A 84 -16.21 2.77 8.78
CA GLY A 84 -17.55 2.69 9.38
C GLY A 84 -17.56 2.60 10.91
N GLY A 85 -16.55 3.16 11.59
CA GLY A 85 -16.39 3.09 13.05
C GLY A 85 -15.73 1.82 13.58
N ARG A 86 -15.28 0.91 12.70
CA ARG A 86 -14.51 -0.29 13.07
C ARG A 86 -13.04 -0.06 12.81
N ALA A 87 -12.18 -0.44 13.75
CA ALA A 87 -10.74 -0.36 13.60
C ALA A 87 -10.15 -1.70 13.13
N SER A 88 -9.10 -1.63 12.33
CA SER A 88 -8.19 -2.76 12.02
C SER A 88 -6.75 -2.30 12.14
N GLY A 89 -5.84 -3.25 12.33
CA GLY A 89 -4.42 -3.00 12.53
C GLY A 89 -3.59 -4.24 12.20
N PRO A 90 -2.27 -4.19 12.41
CA PRO A 90 -1.39 -5.31 12.13
C PRO A 90 -1.86 -6.57 12.86
N VAL A 91 -1.97 -7.66 12.10
CA VAL A 91 -1.88 -9.01 12.67
C VAL A 91 -0.43 -9.20 13.07
N ASP A 92 -0.18 -9.58 14.33
CA ASP A 92 1.16 -9.88 14.81
C ASP A 92 1.84 -10.86 13.84
N LEU A 93 2.99 -10.48 13.29
CA LEU A 93 3.84 -11.37 12.52
C LEU A 93 4.66 -12.17 13.54
N ASP A 94 4.20 -13.37 13.89
CA ASP A 94 4.89 -14.32 14.78
C ASP A 94 6.28 -14.70 14.27
#